data_AF-A0A140GJV6-F1
#
_entry.id   AF-A0A140GJV6-F1
#
_cell.length_a   1.000
_cell.length_b   1.000
_cell.length_c   1.000
_cell.angle_alpha   90.00
_cell.angle_beta   90.00
_cell.angle_gamma   90.00
#
_symmetry.space_group_name_H-M   'P 1'
#
loop_
_entity.id
_entity.type
_entity.pdbx_description
1 polymer ?
#
loop_
_entity_poly.entity_id
_entity_poly.type
_entity_poly.pdbx_seq_one_letter_code
_entity_poly.pdbx_strand_id
1 'polypeptide(L)'
;QGSNGGQAKPDHFFVVNKVKNAVISNLNIQNWPTHCFYVSGAAGLTMSGLVLDNSAGDAPNSLSDGDPAAHNSDGIDISGSDTVTLSNWKVYNQDDCLA
;
A
#
# COMPACT_ATOMS: atom_id res chain seq x y z
N GLN A 1 -0.97 17.42 1.54
CA GLN A 1 -2.35 17.06 1.16
C GLN A 1 -2.32 15.59 0.77
N GLY A 2 -3.46 14.89 0.63
CA GLY A 2 -3.44 13.58 -0.05
C GLY A 2 -2.82 13.73 -1.44
N SER A 3 -2.40 12.62 -2.08
CA SER A 3 -1.73 12.65 -3.39
C SER A 3 -2.59 13.33 -4.48
N ASN A 4 -3.93 13.36 -4.29
CA ASN A 4 -4.91 14.10 -5.12
C ASN A 4 -5.51 15.37 -4.48
N GLY A 5 -4.89 15.96 -3.46
CA GLY A 5 -5.40 17.14 -2.74
C GLY A 5 -6.18 16.80 -1.47
N GLY A 6 -7.11 17.68 -1.06
CA GLY A 6 -7.90 17.51 0.17
C GLY A 6 -7.10 17.60 1.47
N GLN A 7 -7.50 16.86 2.49
CA GLN A 7 -6.87 16.85 3.81
C GLN A 7 -5.45 16.25 3.77
N ALA A 8 -4.57 16.66 4.68
CA ALA A 8 -3.26 16.03 4.81
C ALA A 8 -3.40 14.59 5.34
N LYS A 9 -2.75 13.64 4.66
CA LYS A 9 -2.69 12.22 5.00
C LYS A 9 -1.23 11.76 4.95
N PRO A 10 -0.77 10.82 5.79
CA PRO A 10 0.55 10.21 5.64
C PRO A 10 0.64 9.51 4.29
N ASP A 11 1.63 9.87 3.49
CA ASP A 11 1.74 9.46 2.07
C ASP A 11 2.00 7.95 1.90
N HIS A 12 2.93 7.40 2.69
CA HIS A 12 3.26 5.98 2.70
C HIS A 12 3.07 5.41 4.10
N PHE A 13 2.33 4.31 4.24
CA PHE A 13 2.08 3.70 5.54
C PHE A 13 3.31 2.92 6.04
N PHE A 14 3.93 2.12 5.17
CA PHE A 14 5.17 1.41 5.42
C PHE A 14 6.23 1.80 4.38
N VAL A 15 7.42 2.18 4.84
CA VAL A 15 8.58 2.43 3.98
C VAL A 15 9.61 1.34 4.20
N VAL A 16 9.82 0.49 3.19
CA VAL A 16 10.79 -0.61 3.17
C VAL A 16 12.00 -0.16 2.35
N ASN A 17 12.97 0.48 3.02
CA ASN A 17 14.08 1.17 2.37
C ASN A 17 15.41 0.43 2.53
N LYS A 18 16.11 0.16 1.43
CA LYS A 18 17.48 -0.40 1.37
C LYS A 18 17.67 -1.71 2.13
N VAL A 19 16.63 -2.55 2.19
CA VAL A 19 16.71 -3.87 2.81
C VAL A 19 17.44 -4.87 1.90
N LYS A 20 18.12 -5.86 2.50
CA LYS A 20 18.81 -6.93 1.76
C LYS A 20 18.44 -8.29 2.32
N ASN A 21 18.11 -9.25 1.47
CA ASN A 21 17.75 -10.62 1.85
C ASN A 21 16.70 -10.68 2.97
N ALA A 22 15.68 -9.81 2.87
CA ALA A 22 14.68 -9.61 3.91
C ALA A 22 13.39 -10.37 3.61
N VAL A 23 12.62 -10.67 4.66
CA VAL A 23 11.31 -11.32 4.56
C VAL A 23 10.27 -10.51 5.32
N ILE A 24 9.16 -10.21 4.66
CA ILE A 24 7.93 -9.70 5.29
C ILE A 24 6.86 -10.76 5.05
N SER A 25 6.22 -11.27 6.11
CA SER A 25 5.23 -12.32 5.92
C SER A 25 4.07 -12.30 6.90
N ASN A 26 2.93 -12.83 6.45
CA ASN A 26 1.76 -13.15 7.26
C ASN A 26 1.18 -11.93 8.01
N LEU A 27 1.11 -10.78 7.34
CA LEU A 27 0.50 -9.56 7.88
C LEU A 27 -0.91 -9.38 7.34
N ASN A 28 -1.82 -9.00 8.24
CA ASN A 28 -3.13 -8.46 7.91
C ASN A 28 -3.10 -6.96 8.19
N ILE A 29 -3.21 -6.15 7.15
CA ILE A 29 -3.21 -4.69 7.21
C ILE A 29 -4.56 -4.19 6.73
N GLN A 30 -5.11 -3.19 7.42
CA GLN A 30 -6.43 -2.66 7.12
C GLN A 30 -6.47 -1.13 7.20
N ASN A 31 -7.34 -0.52 6.39
CA ASN A 31 -7.74 0.89 6.49
C ASN A 31 -6.56 1.89 6.50
N TRP A 32 -5.67 1.77 5.52
CA TRP A 32 -4.50 2.66 5.44
C TRP A 32 -4.83 3.97 4.69
N PRO A 33 -4.04 5.06 4.88
CA PRO A 33 -4.46 6.41 4.48
C PRO A 33 -4.36 6.73 2.98
N THR A 34 -3.22 6.41 2.34
CA THR A 34 -2.88 6.58 0.91
C THR A 34 -2.04 5.39 0.45
N HIS A 35 -0.76 5.46 0.11
CA HIS A 35 0.02 4.30 -0.33
C HIS A 35 0.32 3.33 0.85
N CYS A 36 0.16 2.02 0.68
CA CYS A 36 0.40 1.04 1.75
C CYS A 36 1.89 0.73 1.94
N PHE A 37 2.50 -0.03 1.03
CA PHE A 37 3.93 -0.33 1.06
C PHE A 37 4.67 0.47 0.00
N TYR A 38 5.69 1.22 0.42
CA TYR A 38 6.70 1.76 -0.49
C TYR A 38 8.02 1.03 -0.31
N VAL A 39 8.38 0.23 -1.31
CA VAL A 39 9.64 -0.52 -1.37
C VAL A 39 10.63 0.26 -2.23
N SER A 40 11.76 0.61 -1.64
CA SER A 40 12.81 1.35 -2.36
C SER A 40 14.20 0.81 -2.06
N GLY A 41 15.00 0.57 -3.10
CA GLY A 41 16.38 0.11 -2.94
C GLY A 41 16.52 -1.30 -2.34
N ALA A 42 15.49 -2.14 -2.41
CA ALA A 42 15.54 -3.49 -1.87
C ALA A 42 16.38 -4.42 -2.76
N ALA A 43 17.07 -5.38 -2.15
CA ALA A 43 17.80 -6.44 -2.86
C ALA A 43 17.47 -7.81 -2.26
N GLY A 44 16.80 -8.69 -3.01
CA GLY A 44 16.41 -10.02 -2.52
C GLY A 44 15.33 -9.98 -1.43
N LEU A 45 14.30 -9.15 -1.60
CA LEU A 45 13.16 -9.07 -0.67
C LEU A 45 12.11 -10.13 -1.02
N THR A 46 11.61 -10.86 -0.03
CA THR A 46 10.41 -11.71 -0.17
C THR A 46 9.28 -11.16 0.67
N MET A 47 8.12 -10.91 0.06
CA MET A 47 6.88 -10.58 0.74
C MET A 47 5.84 -11.68 0.47
N SER A 48 5.27 -12.26 1.52
CA SER A 48 4.35 -13.40 1.34
C SER A 48 3.24 -13.50 2.38
N GLY A 49 2.08 -14.05 2.00
CA GLY A 49 0.99 -14.25 2.95
C GLY A 49 0.37 -12.93 3.43
N LEU A 50 0.37 -11.89 2.58
CA LEU A 50 -0.15 -10.58 2.94
C LEU A 50 -1.64 -10.49 2.64
N VAL A 51 -2.40 -9.88 3.56
CA VAL A 51 -3.78 -9.43 3.31
C VAL A 51 -3.81 -7.93 3.56
N LEU A 52 -4.02 -7.16 2.49
CA LEU A 52 -4.17 -5.71 2.53
C LEU A 52 -5.63 -5.40 2.24
N ASP A 53 -6.40 -5.03 3.26
CA ASP A 53 -7.84 -4.77 3.15
C ASP A 53 -8.19 -3.30 3.42
N ASN A 54 -8.43 -2.57 2.35
CA ASN A 54 -8.95 -1.20 2.35
C ASN A 54 -10.41 -1.12 1.89
N SER A 55 -11.17 -2.22 1.90
CA SER A 55 -12.56 -2.25 1.38
C SER A 55 -13.50 -1.28 2.09
N ALA A 56 -13.23 -0.92 3.35
CA ALA A 56 -13.99 0.14 4.04
C ALA A 56 -13.90 1.50 3.33
N GLY A 57 -12.85 1.71 2.53
CA GLY A 57 -12.63 2.90 1.72
C GLY A 57 -13.48 3.00 0.46
N ASP A 58 -14.19 1.93 0.07
CA ASP A 58 -15.08 1.93 -1.11
C ASP A 58 -16.33 2.79 -0.87
N ALA A 59 -16.81 2.83 0.37
CA ALA A 59 -17.97 3.63 0.73
C ALA A 59 -17.59 5.12 0.87
N PRO A 60 -18.46 6.05 0.45
CA PRO A 60 -18.26 7.47 0.71
C PRO A 60 -18.30 7.78 2.21
N ASN A 61 -17.68 8.88 2.61
CA ASN A 61 -17.76 9.44 3.95
C ASN A 61 -18.14 10.94 3.92
N SER A 62 -18.25 11.56 5.09
CA SER A 62 -18.65 12.97 5.21
C SER A 62 -17.65 13.99 4.63
N LEU A 63 -16.50 13.53 4.13
CA LEU A 63 -15.41 14.35 3.59
C LEU A 63 -15.12 14.03 2.12
N SER A 64 -15.87 13.12 1.48
CA SER A 64 -15.62 12.67 0.11
C SER A 64 -16.71 13.05 -0.89
N ASP A 65 -17.69 13.87 -0.50
CA ASP A 65 -18.73 14.43 -1.39
C ASP A 65 -19.48 13.39 -2.26
N GLY A 66 -19.59 12.16 -1.78
CA GLY A 66 -20.26 11.05 -2.47
C GLY A 66 -19.33 10.11 -3.24
N ASP A 67 -18.05 10.47 -3.41
CA ASP A 67 -17.00 9.60 -3.94
C ASP A 67 -16.50 8.61 -2.87
N PRO A 68 -15.82 7.51 -3.25
CA PRO A 68 -15.17 6.62 -2.30
C PRO A 68 -14.32 7.37 -1.27
N ALA A 69 -14.34 6.93 -0.02
CA ALA A 69 -13.58 7.57 1.05
C ALA A 69 -12.05 7.49 0.84
N ALA A 70 -11.58 6.41 0.20
CA ALA A 70 -10.18 6.16 -0.07
C ALA A 70 -9.83 6.38 -1.54
N HIS A 71 -8.65 6.95 -1.77
CA HIS A 71 -8.06 7.24 -3.07
C HIS A 71 -6.53 7.15 -2.93
N ASN A 72 -5.82 6.77 -4.01
CA ASN A 72 -4.37 6.53 -3.99
C ASN A 72 -3.98 5.51 -2.93
N SER A 73 -4.82 4.47 -2.79
CA SER A 73 -4.64 3.41 -1.81
C SER A 73 -3.81 2.27 -2.38
N ASP A 74 -2.65 2.57 -2.92
CA ASP A 74 -1.82 1.58 -3.61
C ASP A 74 -1.40 0.47 -2.64
N GLY A 75 -1.39 -0.78 -3.13
CA GLY A 75 -1.05 -1.94 -2.32
C GLY A 75 0.45 -2.03 -2.04
N ILE A 76 1.24 -2.12 -3.10
CA ILE A 76 2.70 -2.21 -3.01
C ILE A 76 3.31 -1.41 -4.17
N ASP A 77 4.08 -0.39 -3.84
CA ASP A 77 4.85 0.42 -4.79
C ASP A 77 6.31 0.00 -4.72
N ILE A 78 6.93 -0.30 -5.87
CA ILE A 78 8.33 -0.75 -5.94
C ILE A 78 9.15 0.18 -6.82
N SER A 79 10.21 0.76 -6.26
CA SER A 79 11.14 1.61 -7.00
C SER A 79 12.60 1.22 -6.75
N GLY A 80 13.43 1.31 -7.80
CA GLY A 80 14.89 1.19 -7.69
C GLY A 80 15.37 -0.06 -6.94
N SER A 81 14.67 -1.19 -7.07
CA SER A 81 14.94 -2.44 -6.34
C SER A 81 15.39 -3.55 -7.29
N ASP A 82 16.15 -4.50 -6.78
CA ASP A 82 16.64 -5.68 -7.50
C ASP A 82 16.12 -6.95 -6.83
N THR A 83 15.35 -7.76 -7.57
CA THR A 83 14.78 -9.02 -7.07
C THR A 83 13.86 -8.84 -5.85
N VAL A 84 12.58 -8.55 -6.12
CA VAL A 84 11.49 -8.58 -5.13
C VAL A 84 10.52 -9.71 -5.49
N THR A 85 10.27 -10.61 -4.55
CA THR A 85 9.35 -11.74 -4.72
C THR A 85 8.08 -11.50 -3.91
N LEU A 86 6.94 -11.39 -4.59
CA LEU A 86 5.62 -11.30 -3.98
C LEU A 86 4.88 -12.63 -4.19
N SER A 87 4.29 -13.21 -3.15
CA SER A 87 3.53 -14.46 -3.27
C SER A 87 2.41 -14.57 -2.26
N ASN A 88 1.34 -15.30 -2.59
CA ASN A 88 0.22 -15.58 -1.68
C ASN A 88 -0.32 -14.32 -0.99
N TRP A 89 -0.59 -13.28 -1.78
CA TRP A 89 -1.03 -11.99 -1.28
C TRP A 89 -2.41 -11.64 -1.83
N LYS A 90 -3.18 -10.88 -1.03
CA LYS A 90 -4.53 -10.40 -1.37
C LYS A 90 -4.58 -8.90 -1.10
N VAL A 91 -5.13 -8.16 -2.04
CA VAL A 91 -5.32 -6.71 -1.94
C VAL A 91 -6.76 -6.37 -2.28
N TYR A 92 -7.38 -5.60 -1.39
CA TYR A 92 -8.66 -4.93 -1.59
C TYR A 92 -8.38 -3.44 -1.44
N ASN A 93 -8.39 -2.67 -2.52
CA ASN A 93 -8.04 -1.27 -2.52
C ASN A 93 -8.76 -0.50 -3.64
N GLN A 94 -8.43 0.79 -3.80
CA GLN A 94 -9.08 1.73 -4.73
C GLN A 94 -8.11 2.29 -5.77
N ASP A 95 -6.90 1.73 -5.86
CA ASP A 95 -5.85 2.17 -6.76
C ASP A 95 -4.97 0.96 -7.17
N ASP A 96 -3.74 1.19 -7.62
CA ASP A 96 -2.86 0.13 -8.08
C ASP A 96 -2.63 -0.97 -7.04
N CYS A 97 -2.91 -2.22 -7.43
CA CYS A 97 -2.61 -3.39 -6.61
C CYS A 97 -1.07 -3.55 -6.42
N LEU A 98 -0.32 -3.25 -7.49
CA LEU A 98 1.14 -3.24 -7.59
C LEU A 98 1.56 -2.16 -8.59
N ALA A 99 2.49 -1.29 -8.20
CA ALA A 99 3.09 -0.27 -9.07
C ALA A 99 4.63 -0.41 -9.17
#